data_AF-A0A0W8DK43-F1
#
_entry.id   AF-A0A0W8DK43-F1
#
_cell.length_a   1.000
_cell.length_b   1.000
_cell.length_c   1.000
_cell.angle_alpha   90.00
_cell.angle_beta   90.00
_cell.angle_gamma   90.00
#
_symmetry.space_group_name_H-M   'P 1'
#
loop_
_entity.id
_entity.type
_entity.pdbx_description
1 polymer ?
#
loop_
_entity_poly.entity_id
_entity_poly.type
_entity_poly.pdbx_seq_one_letter_code
_entity_poly.pdbx_strand_id
1 'polypeptide(L)'
;MARNQVSRRPRRRDRWTASAEAKRAEAEAAAQASSQKEIGMLPRLLKISNINELEYAKGFIYANVWYQPYILKIDPETGGIVTMFDLSKLVADAGVDVSSGAVLNGIAYDEAEDAFYVTGKLWGYVYKVRLIDPVQ
;
A
#
# COMPACT_ATOMS: atom_id res chain seq x y z
N MET A 1 8.35 9.41 -91.61
CA MET A 1 8.00 8.46 -90.54
C MET A 1 7.69 9.25 -89.28
N ALA A 2 6.44 9.27 -88.81
CA ALA A 2 6.03 9.98 -87.60
C ALA A 2 5.39 8.99 -86.63
N ARG A 3 5.91 8.91 -85.39
CA ARG A 3 5.37 8.07 -84.31
C ARG A 3 4.60 8.96 -83.32
N ASN A 4 3.36 8.57 -83.09
CA ASN A 4 2.38 9.25 -82.24
C ASN A 4 2.68 9.00 -80.75
N GLN A 5 2.66 10.06 -79.93
CA GLN A 5 2.89 9.98 -78.48
C GLN A 5 1.60 9.57 -77.75
N VAL A 6 1.68 8.57 -76.86
CA VAL A 6 0.59 8.19 -75.95
C VAL A 6 0.87 8.76 -74.56
N SER A 7 0.11 9.79 -74.19
CA SER A 7 0.08 10.37 -72.84
C SER A 7 -0.71 9.47 -71.88
N ARG A 8 -0.07 8.96 -70.82
CA ARG A 8 -0.73 8.23 -69.72
C ARG A 8 -0.99 9.20 -68.56
N ARG A 9 -2.26 9.50 -68.27
CA ARG A 9 -2.68 10.27 -67.08
C ARG A 9 -2.45 9.47 -65.78
N PRO A 10 -2.08 10.10 -64.66
CA PRO A 10 -1.93 9.40 -63.39
C PRO A 10 -3.30 9.07 -62.78
N ARG A 11 -3.45 7.85 -62.25
CA ARG A 11 -4.63 7.41 -61.50
C ARG A 11 -4.75 8.21 -60.19
N ARG A 12 -5.89 8.87 -59.98
CA ARG A 12 -6.28 9.45 -58.68
C ARG A 12 -6.27 8.33 -57.65
N ARG A 13 -5.50 8.48 -56.57
CA ARG A 13 -5.64 7.61 -55.39
C ARG A 13 -6.93 7.99 -54.68
N ASP A 14 -7.74 6.98 -54.37
CA ASP A 14 -9.05 7.15 -53.77
C ASP A 14 -8.93 7.75 -52.36
N ARG A 15 -9.72 8.79 -52.13
CA ARG A 15 -9.77 9.56 -50.87
C ARG A 15 -10.27 8.74 -49.67
N TRP A 16 -10.68 7.49 -49.89
CA TRP A 16 -11.34 6.63 -48.92
C TRP A 16 -10.38 5.80 -48.04
N THR A 17 -9.17 5.48 -48.50
CA THR A 17 -8.21 4.71 -47.67
C THR A 17 -7.55 5.57 -46.59
N ALA A 18 -7.31 6.85 -46.89
CA ALA A 18 -6.73 7.80 -45.93
C ALA A 18 -7.62 8.04 -44.70
N SER A 19 -8.95 7.92 -44.85
CA SER A 19 -9.88 8.15 -43.72
C SER A 19 -9.99 6.95 -42.78
N ALA A 20 -9.79 5.73 -43.28
CA ALA A 20 -9.82 4.52 -42.45
C ALA A 20 -8.49 4.35 -41.69
N GLU A 21 -7.36 4.66 -42.34
CA GLU A 21 -6.04 4.66 -41.70
C GLU A 21 -5.91 5.74 -40.63
N ALA A 22 -6.47 6.94 -40.87
CA ALA A 22 -6.50 8.01 -39.87
C ALA A 22 -7.34 7.64 -38.64
N LYS A 23 -8.52 7.04 -38.81
CA LYS A 23 -9.34 6.58 -37.69
C LYS A 23 -8.73 5.39 -36.92
N ARG A 24 -7.95 4.55 -37.60
CA ARG A 24 -7.24 3.42 -36.97
C ARG A 24 -6.02 3.89 -36.18
N ALA A 25 -5.32 4.93 -36.66
CA ALA A 25 -4.22 5.58 -35.94
C ALA A 25 -4.71 6.37 -34.72
N GLU A 26 -5.88 7.03 -34.78
CA GLU A 26 -6.50 7.70 -33.63
C GLU A 26 -6.94 6.70 -32.54
N ALA A 27 -7.44 5.52 -32.94
CA ALA A 27 -7.82 4.45 -32.03
C ALA A 27 -6.61 3.74 -31.37
N GLU A 28 -5.50 3.59 -32.09
CA GLU A 28 -4.25 3.05 -31.53
C GLU A 28 -3.54 4.07 -30.61
N ALA A 29 -3.61 5.37 -30.91
CA ALA A 29 -3.08 6.42 -30.03
C ALA A 29 -3.88 6.54 -28.71
N ALA A 30 -5.19 6.28 -28.73
CA ALA A 30 -6.02 6.24 -27.53
C ALA A 30 -5.76 5.00 -26.64
N ALA A 31 -5.26 3.90 -27.21
CA ALA A 31 -4.89 2.69 -26.46
C ALA A 31 -3.54 2.80 -25.73
N GLN A 32 -2.75 3.84 -26.03
CA GLN A 32 -1.44 4.11 -25.39
C GLN A 32 -1.50 5.25 -24.35
N ALA A 33 -2.68 5.60 -23.86
CA ALA A 33 -2.81 6.37 -22.63
C ALA A 33 -2.50 5.46 -21.43
N SER A 34 -1.21 5.21 -21.20
CA SER A 34 -0.72 4.57 -19.97
C SER A 34 -1.13 5.46 -18.80
N SER A 35 -2.12 5.02 -18.02
CA SER A 35 -2.46 5.68 -16.76
C SER A 35 -1.35 5.37 -15.76
N GLN A 36 -0.20 6.03 -15.96
CA GLN A 36 0.85 6.07 -14.97
C GLN A 36 0.33 6.91 -13.81
N LYS A 37 -0.21 6.23 -12.80
CA LYS A 37 -0.39 6.83 -11.48
C LYS A 37 0.97 6.83 -10.82
N GLU A 38 1.63 7.98 -10.83
CA GLU A 38 2.79 8.19 -9.96
C GLU A 38 2.30 8.14 -8.52
N ILE A 39 2.68 7.08 -7.80
CA ILE A 39 2.52 7.01 -6.36
C ILE A 39 3.76 7.69 -5.77
N GLY A 40 3.61 8.97 -5.41
CA GLY A 40 4.65 9.70 -4.70
C GLY A 40 4.95 9.05 -3.35
N MET A 41 6.22 8.95 -2.99
CA MET A 41 6.63 8.58 -1.63
C MET A 41 5.94 9.51 -0.63
N LEU A 42 5.22 8.94 0.35
CA LEU A 42 4.80 9.71 1.50
C LEU A 42 6.06 10.25 2.20
N PRO A 43 6.08 11.51 2.64
CA PRO A 43 7.24 12.07 3.34
C PRO A 43 7.61 11.15 4.50
N ARG A 44 8.92 10.98 4.74
CA ARG A 44 9.56 10.12 5.78
C ARG A 44 9.09 10.37 7.23
N LEU A 45 8.08 11.19 7.44
CA LEU A 45 7.58 11.68 8.72
C LEU A 45 6.04 11.72 8.69
N LEU A 46 5.39 10.57 8.53
CA LEU A 46 4.00 10.45 8.94
C LEU A 46 3.97 10.47 10.47
N LYS A 47 3.68 11.65 11.03
CA LYS A 47 3.43 11.78 12.47
C LYS A 47 2.21 10.93 12.82
N ILE A 48 2.44 9.84 13.54
CA ILE A 48 1.34 9.04 14.08
C ILE A 48 0.92 9.64 15.42
N SER A 49 -0.35 10.00 15.50
CA SER A 49 -0.99 10.48 16.73
C SER A 49 -1.66 9.33 17.47
N ASN A 50 -2.10 9.60 18.70
CA ASN A 50 -2.80 8.62 19.55
C ASN A 50 -1.97 7.37 19.85
N ILE A 51 -0.67 7.55 20.04
CA ILE A 51 0.18 6.53 20.65
C ILE A 51 -0.37 6.25 22.04
N ASN A 52 -0.63 4.98 22.31
CA ASN A 52 -1.12 4.51 23.59
C ASN A 52 -0.08 3.59 24.21
N GLU A 53 -0.51 2.54 24.92
CA GLU A 53 0.32 1.52 25.56
C GLU A 53 1.69 1.28 24.91
N LEU A 54 2.73 1.24 25.74
CA LEU A 54 4.13 1.12 25.34
C LEU A 54 4.75 -0.12 25.99
N GLU A 55 5.65 -0.77 25.26
CA GLU A 55 6.51 -1.83 25.79
C GLU A 55 7.93 -1.66 25.25
N TYR A 56 8.94 -1.68 26.13
CA TYR A 56 10.34 -1.65 25.69
C TYR A 56 10.88 -3.07 25.58
N ALA A 57 11.20 -3.49 24.36
CA ALA A 57 11.67 -4.83 24.10
C ALA A 57 12.73 -4.82 22.99
N LYS A 58 13.75 -5.67 23.11
CA LYS A 58 14.74 -5.91 22.04
C LYS A 58 15.39 -4.61 21.50
N GLY A 59 15.55 -3.59 22.34
CA GLY A 59 16.14 -2.30 21.96
C GLY A 59 15.17 -1.27 21.36
N PHE A 60 13.89 -1.61 21.19
CA PHE A 60 12.88 -0.75 20.56
C PHE A 60 11.68 -0.50 21.48
N ILE A 61 10.94 0.56 21.20
CA ILE A 61 9.65 0.83 21.81
C ILE A 61 8.57 0.24 20.91
N TYR A 62 7.78 -0.67 21.46
CA TYR A 62 6.57 -1.19 20.83
C TYR A 62 5.37 -0.41 21.33
N ALA A 63 4.52 0.06 20.43
CA ALA A 63 3.45 0.97 20.81
C ALA A 63 2.15 0.71 20.06
N ASN A 64 1.03 0.70 20.78
CA ASN A 64 -0.28 0.66 20.16
C ASN A 64 -0.67 2.02 19.58
N VAL A 65 -1.46 1.99 18.50
CA VAL A 65 -2.16 3.19 17.99
C VAL A 65 -3.63 3.09 18.38
N TRP A 66 -4.13 4.06 19.17
CA TRP A 66 -5.47 4.00 19.72
C TRP A 66 -6.54 3.93 18.61
N TYR A 67 -7.52 3.03 18.78
CA TYR A 67 -8.57 2.71 17.78
C TYR A 67 -8.06 2.15 16.44
N GLN A 68 -6.79 1.79 16.33
CA GLN A 68 -6.23 1.15 15.15
C GLN A 68 -5.67 -0.22 15.50
N PRO A 69 -5.74 -1.20 14.58
CA PRO A 69 -5.23 -2.54 14.83
C PRO A 69 -3.71 -2.61 14.57
N TYR A 70 -2.94 -1.62 15.03
CA TYR A 70 -1.51 -1.52 14.74
C TYR A 70 -0.66 -1.50 16.00
N ILE A 71 0.47 -2.20 15.94
CA ILE A 71 1.61 -2.03 16.83
C ILE A 71 2.76 -1.44 16.03
N LEU A 72 3.35 -0.35 16.51
CA LEU A 72 4.53 0.28 15.94
C LEU A 72 5.78 -0.25 16.63
N LYS A 73 6.84 -0.50 15.88
CA LYS A 73 8.22 -0.62 16.38
C LYS A 73 8.91 0.71 16.16
N ILE A 74 9.29 1.37 17.25
CA ILE A 74 9.83 2.72 17.25
C ILE A 74 11.27 2.67 17.74
N ASP A 75 12.16 3.30 16.99
CA ASP A 75 13.52 3.56 17.42
C ASP A 75 13.52 4.61 18.54
N PRO A 76 13.98 4.27 19.76
CA PRO A 76 13.97 5.20 20.89
C PRO A 76 14.93 6.37 20.73
N GLU A 77 15.97 6.26 19.89
CA GLU A 77 16.96 7.33 19.69
C GLU A 77 16.42 8.40 18.73
N THR A 78 15.74 7.97 17.66
CA THR A 78 15.27 8.88 16.60
C THR A 78 13.77 9.23 16.71
N GLY A 79 12.99 8.41 17.43
CA GLY A 79 11.53 8.45 17.39
C GLY A 79 10.94 7.96 16.07
N GLY A 80 11.77 7.43 15.16
CA GLY A 80 11.36 6.92 13.87
C GLY A 80 10.62 5.59 13.99
N ILE A 81 9.56 5.42 13.20
CA ILE A 81 8.88 4.13 13.07
C ILE A 81 9.72 3.26 12.14
N VAL A 82 10.23 2.16 12.67
CA VAL A 82 10.99 1.14 11.92
C VAL A 82 10.03 0.24 11.16
N THR A 83 9.02 -0.28 11.86
CA THR A 83 8.05 -1.25 11.33
C THR A 83 6.67 -1.00 11.94
N MET A 84 5.62 -1.24 11.16
CA MET A 84 4.23 -1.23 11.63
C MET A 84 3.61 -2.61 11.41
N PHE A 85 3.19 -3.25 12.49
CA PHE A 85 2.56 -4.57 12.47
C PHE A 85 1.04 -4.43 12.39
N ASP A 86 0.42 -5.16 11.46
CA ASP A 86 -1.04 -5.24 11.31
C ASP A 86 -1.59 -6.42 12.15
N LEU A 87 -2.41 -6.09 13.14
CA LEU A 87 -3.09 -7.02 14.05
C LEU A 87 -4.59 -7.14 13.73
N SER A 88 -5.07 -6.68 12.58
CA SER A 88 -6.49 -6.69 12.20
C SER A 88 -7.13 -8.07 12.33
N LYS A 89 -6.42 -9.13 11.94
CA LYS A 89 -6.88 -10.52 12.11
C LYS A 89 -7.06 -10.92 13.56
N LEU A 90 -6.18 -10.46 14.44
CA LEU A 90 -6.21 -10.77 15.86
C LEU A 90 -7.33 -9.99 16.57
N VAL A 91 -7.55 -8.73 16.18
CA VAL A 91 -8.72 -7.94 16.64
C VAL A 91 -10.02 -8.58 16.18
N ALA A 92 -10.09 -9.09 14.94
CA ALA A 92 -11.25 -9.80 14.43
C ALA A 92 -11.50 -11.12 15.18
N ASP A 93 -10.43 -11.88 15.46
CA ASP A 93 -10.49 -13.14 16.22
C ASP A 93 -10.94 -12.91 17.67
N ALA A 94 -10.52 -11.81 18.29
CA ALA A 94 -11.00 -11.41 19.61
C ALA A 94 -12.52 -11.13 19.65
N GLY A 95 -13.17 -10.94 18.49
CA GLY A 95 -14.62 -10.81 18.39
C GLY A 95 -15.19 -9.57 19.08
N VAL A 96 -14.39 -8.51 19.17
CA VAL A 96 -14.73 -7.30 19.94
C VAL A 96 -15.33 -6.19 19.09
N ASP A 97 -16.22 -5.41 19.69
CA ASP A 97 -16.72 -4.17 19.10
C ASP A 97 -15.80 -2.99 19.47
N VAL A 98 -14.90 -2.63 18.55
CA VAL A 98 -13.98 -1.50 18.71
C VAL A 98 -14.73 -0.18 18.96
N SER A 99 -15.94 0.00 18.41
CA SER A 99 -16.72 1.23 18.59
C SER A 99 -17.24 1.41 20.02
N SER A 100 -17.40 0.30 20.76
CA SER A 100 -17.74 0.30 22.19
C SER A 100 -16.57 0.66 23.12
N GLY A 101 -15.37 0.85 22.56
CA GLY A 101 -14.14 1.09 23.32
C GLY A 101 -13.33 -0.18 23.65
N ALA A 102 -13.74 -1.35 23.13
CA ALA A 102 -13.00 -2.60 23.24
C ALA A 102 -11.79 -2.65 22.29
N VAL A 103 -10.84 -1.73 22.50
CA VAL A 103 -9.70 -1.46 21.61
C VAL A 103 -8.45 -2.26 22.00
N LEU A 104 -7.58 -2.50 21.02
CA LEU A 104 -6.23 -3.02 21.23
C LEU A 104 -5.46 -2.14 22.24
N ASN A 105 -5.01 -2.74 23.34
CA ASN A 105 -4.32 -2.08 24.45
C ASN A 105 -3.70 -3.16 25.35
N GLY A 106 -2.44 -3.01 25.73
CA GLY A 106 -1.69 -4.02 26.47
C GLY A 106 -0.73 -4.75 25.54
N ILE A 107 0.56 -4.49 25.76
CA ILE A 107 1.68 -5.21 25.16
C ILE A 107 2.61 -5.59 26.32
N ALA A 108 3.11 -6.82 26.33
CA ALA A 108 4.21 -7.23 27.18
C ALA A 108 5.15 -8.13 26.38
N TYR A 109 6.44 -8.10 26.69
CA TYR A 109 7.43 -8.97 26.09
C TYR A 109 8.05 -9.91 27.13
N ASP A 110 8.13 -11.19 26.79
CA ASP A 110 8.86 -12.19 27.56
C ASP A 110 10.16 -12.54 26.84
N GLU A 111 11.28 -12.17 27.44
CA GLU A 111 12.61 -12.43 26.91
C GLU A 111 12.98 -13.92 26.92
N ALA A 112 12.49 -14.69 27.90
CA ALA A 112 12.81 -16.11 28.01
C ALA A 112 12.18 -16.92 26.88
N GLU A 113 11.04 -16.47 26.37
CA GLU A 113 10.27 -17.15 25.32
C GLU A 113 10.38 -16.48 23.94
N ASP A 114 11.04 -15.32 23.86
CA ASP A 114 11.06 -14.42 22.69
C ASP A 114 9.65 -14.23 22.10
N ALA A 115 8.71 -13.83 22.95
CA ALA A 115 7.31 -13.72 22.61
C ALA A 115 6.67 -12.44 23.16
N PHE A 116 5.75 -11.88 22.38
CA PHE A 116 4.91 -10.79 22.82
C PHE A 116 3.56 -11.33 23.29
N TYR A 117 3.05 -10.75 24.37
CA TYR A 117 1.69 -10.94 24.85
C TYR A 117 0.89 -9.68 24.52
N VAL A 118 -0.17 -9.85 23.75
CA VAL A 118 -0.99 -8.73 23.25
C VAL A 118 -2.45 -8.96 23.64
N THR A 119 -3.10 -7.88 24.09
CA THR A 119 -4.52 -7.91 24.45
C THR A 119 -5.20 -6.57 24.13
N GLY A 120 -6.37 -6.34 24.73
CA GLY A 120 -7.14 -5.12 24.60
C GLY A 120 -8.07 -4.88 25.76
N LYS A 121 -8.60 -3.65 25.79
CA LYS A 121 -9.67 -3.30 26.73
C LYS A 121 -10.87 -4.19 26.44
N LEU A 122 -11.44 -4.81 27.48
CA LEU A 122 -12.63 -5.66 27.38
C LEU A 122 -12.44 -6.92 26.49
N TRP A 123 -11.20 -7.34 26.25
CA TRP A 123 -10.93 -8.59 25.53
C TRP A 123 -11.09 -9.79 26.46
N GLY A 124 -11.59 -10.90 25.92
CA GLY A 124 -11.71 -12.16 26.67
C GLY A 124 -10.40 -12.94 26.80
N TYR A 125 -9.36 -12.56 26.05
CA TYR A 125 -8.13 -13.35 25.91
C TYR A 125 -6.88 -12.46 25.81
N VAL A 126 -5.74 -13.06 26.15
CA VAL A 126 -4.39 -12.54 25.85
C VAL A 126 -3.77 -13.47 24.82
N TYR A 127 -3.22 -12.88 23.76
CA TYR A 127 -2.61 -13.62 22.67
C TYR A 127 -1.10 -13.61 22.83
N LYS A 128 -0.47 -14.80 22.81
CA LYS A 128 0.96 -14.95 22.65
C LYS A 128 1.31 -14.94 21.16
N VAL A 129 2.10 -13.97 20.72
CA VAL A 129 2.44 -13.74 19.31
C VAL A 129 3.95 -13.53 19.12
N ARG A 130 4.43 -13.76 17.90
CA ARG A 130 5.75 -13.32 17.46
C ARG A 130 5.57 -12.23 16.40
N LEU A 131 6.17 -11.08 16.63
CA LEU A 131 6.21 -9.97 15.67
C LEU A 131 7.42 -10.17 14.75
N ILE A 132 7.17 -10.60 13.52
CA ILE A 132 8.23 -10.89 12.54
C ILE A 132 8.51 -9.61 11.77
N ASP A 133 9.71 -9.08 11.93
CA ASP A 133 10.17 -7.88 11.22
C ASP A 133 10.73 -8.27 9.84
N PRO A 134 10.17 -7.77 8.72
CA PRO A 134 10.70 -8.04 7.40
C PRO A 134 12.00 -7.28 7.09
N VAL A 135 12.36 -6.29 7.89
CA VAL A 135 13.61 -5.53 7.76
C VAL A 135 14.54 -6.00 8.89
N GLN A 136 15.51 -6.85 8.54
CA GLN A 136 16.58 -7.31 9.45
C GLN A 136 17.83 -6.46 9.29
#